data_AF-A0A7L4KFH7-F1
#
_entry.id   AF-A0A7L4KFH7-F1
#
_cell.length_a   1.000
_cell.length_b   1.000
_cell.length_c   1.000
_cell.angle_alpha   90.00
_cell.angle_beta   90.00
_cell.angle_gamma   90.00
#
_symmetry.space_group_name_H-M   'P 1'
#
loop_
_entity.id
_entity.type
_entity.pdbx_description
1 polymer ?
#
loop_
_entity_poly.entity_id
_entity_poly.type
_entity_poly.pdbx_seq_one_letter_code
_entity_poly.pdbx_strand_id
1 'polypeptide(L)'
;LVRLCHQLALECEELPPPFHQQVTALLHSHPHGWGHCSPQPNLPPCLQVLVPGGHRVSLLYEFLVPCLCIEASYPHHDSLRSKRCPFRDQPATYGPELWSSVRFHDYSASRKNQMAMVLSASCPLHPQATLCWREMAAETVPCHDIPNSTASEEEQVYTLDKVDVHPQLCFRFSYGNSSHVECPHRPETTWNVSVSVWGLQLRLRLISSIPAAFSAALCQHRDGQCEPESPLYTVTQPEGSVPGELALLLPMQVLGSCVLVWRSDVRFARKQLLCPDGEWGS
;
A
#
# COMPACT_ATOMS: atom_id res chain seq x y z
N LEU A 1 -7.65 15.40 37.55
CA LEU A 1 -8.35 14.48 36.62
C LEU A 1 -7.70 14.66 35.25
N VAL A 2 -6.87 13.72 34.80
CA VAL A 2 -6.24 13.84 33.48
C VAL A 2 -7.23 13.35 32.41
N ARG A 3 -7.43 14.14 31.35
CA ARG A 3 -8.37 13.86 30.27
C ARG A 3 -7.65 13.78 28.92
N LEU A 4 -7.94 12.73 28.16
CA LEU A 4 -7.61 12.65 26.73
C LEU A 4 -8.71 13.30 25.95
N CYS A 5 -8.39 14.31 25.15
CA CYS A 5 -9.37 14.90 24.24
C CYS A 5 -8.81 14.80 22.82
N HIS A 6 -9.61 14.30 21.89
CA HIS A 6 -9.25 14.33 20.48
C HIS A 6 -9.41 15.74 19.92
N GLN A 7 -8.60 16.14 18.94
CA GLN A 7 -8.82 17.42 18.25
C GLN A 7 -10.15 17.45 17.46
N LEU A 8 -10.67 16.28 17.06
CA LEU A 8 -11.88 16.16 16.23
C LEU A 8 -13.08 15.49 16.92
N ALA A 9 -12.93 15.02 18.17
CA ALA A 9 -14.03 14.43 18.95
C ALA A 9 -14.31 15.25 20.22
N LEU A 10 -15.59 15.52 20.48
CA LEU A 10 -16.07 16.24 21.68
C LEU A 10 -16.03 15.37 22.95
N GLU A 11 -15.75 14.07 22.82
CA GLU A 11 -15.69 13.13 23.93
C GLU A 11 -14.26 12.99 24.46
N CYS A 12 -14.09 13.23 25.77
CA CYS A 12 -12.80 13.10 26.44
C CYS A 12 -12.82 11.94 27.44
N GLU A 13 -11.80 11.10 27.43
CA GLU A 13 -11.69 9.96 28.34
C GLU A 13 -10.91 10.32 29.60
N GLU A 14 -11.43 9.90 30.77
CA GLU A 14 -10.86 10.22 32.08
C GLU A 14 -10.00 9.10 32.63
N LEU A 15 -8.82 9.46 33.14
CA LEU A 15 -8.03 8.56 33.97
C LEU A 15 -8.64 8.45 35.39
N PRO A 16 -8.81 7.23 35.94
CA PRO A 16 -9.43 7.04 37.24
C PRO A 16 -8.56 7.64 38.37
N PRO A 17 -9.18 8.14 39.46
CA PRO A 17 -8.48 8.68 40.63
C PRO A 17 -7.53 7.66 41.28
N PRO A 18 -6.52 8.09 42.10
CA PRO A 18 -6.46 9.35 42.84
C PRO A 18 -5.31 10.27 42.40
N PHE A 19 -5.65 11.45 41.86
CA PHE A 19 -4.69 12.52 41.56
C PHE A 19 -5.04 13.77 42.40
N HIS A 20 -4.77 13.69 43.70
CA HIS A 20 -5.06 14.77 44.66
C HIS A 20 -3.94 15.83 44.75
N GLN A 21 -2.78 15.57 44.15
CA GLN A 21 -1.62 16.47 44.11
C GLN A 21 -1.16 16.69 42.65
N GLN A 22 -0.09 17.47 42.43
CA GLN A 22 0.48 17.72 41.10
C GLN A 22 1.05 16.43 40.49
N VAL A 23 0.81 16.19 39.21
CA VAL A 23 1.16 14.94 38.48
C VAL A 23 1.72 15.31 37.11
N THR A 24 2.75 14.61 36.65
CA THR A 24 3.22 14.71 35.27
C THR A 24 2.41 13.77 34.40
N ALA A 25 1.73 14.29 33.39
CA ALA A 25 1.04 13.52 32.37
C ALA A 25 1.89 13.45 31.09
N LEU A 26 2.03 12.25 30.54
CA LEU A 26 2.83 11.94 29.36
C LEU A 26 1.93 11.30 28.31
N LEU A 27 1.92 11.87 27.11
CA LEU A 27 1.28 11.26 25.95
C LEU A 27 2.35 10.61 25.07
N HIS A 28 2.18 9.33 24.73
CA HIS A 28 3.15 8.62 23.91
C HIS A 28 2.47 7.56 23.03
N SER A 29 3.13 7.17 21.93
CA SER A 29 2.67 6.16 20.98
C SER A 29 3.55 4.90 20.94
N HIS A 30 4.54 4.74 21.83
CA HIS A 30 5.46 3.61 21.76
C HIS A 30 5.27 2.59 22.89
N PRO A 31 5.54 1.28 22.64
CA PRO A 31 5.46 0.23 23.66
C PRO A 31 6.53 0.40 24.74
N HIS A 32 7.73 0.87 24.37
CA HIS A 32 8.82 1.16 25.28
C HIS A 32 8.71 2.61 25.78
N GLY A 33 7.79 2.86 26.73
CA GLY A 33 7.72 4.11 27.51
C GLY A 33 8.89 4.28 28.49
N TRP A 34 10.12 4.00 28.05
CA TRP A 34 11.30 3.88 28.90
C TRP A 34 12.30 4.97 28.55
N GLY A 35 12.39 5.97 29.42
CA GLY A 35 13.38 7.03 29.37
C GLY A 35 12.76 8.41 29.29
N HIS A 36 13.46 9.40 29.84
CA HIS A 36 13.19 10.83 29.60
C HIS A 36 12.74 11.05 28.16
N CYS A 37 11.74 11.90 27.93
CA CYS A 37 11.36 12.34 26.59
C CYS A 37 12.58 12.98 25.92
N SER A 38 13.35 12.17 25.23
CA SER A 38 14.50 12.60 24.45
C SER A 38 14.01 12.74 23.02
N PRO A 39 14.17 13.91 22.39
CA PRO A 39 13.81 14.09 21.00
C PRO A 39 14.67 13.14 20.16
N GLN A 40 14.06 12.09 19.60
CA GLN A 40 14.70 11.23 18.60
C GLN A 40 14.28 11.70 17.20
N PRO A 41 15.20 11.73 16.23
CA PRO A 41 14.99 12.35 14.91
C PRO A 41 13.88 11.71 14.07
N ASN A 42 13.44 10.49 14.42
CA ASN A 42 12.46 9.71 13.65
C ASN A 42 11.23 9.27 14.48
N LEU A 43 11.08 9.74 15.72
CA LEU A 43 9.93 9.38 16.57
C LEU A 43 8.93 10.55 16.71
N PRO A 44 7.62 10.27 16.81
CA PRO A 44 6.62 11.28 17.11
C PRO A 44 6.89 11.90 18.49
N PRO A 45 6.57 13.20 18.68
CA PRO A 45 6.90 13.94 19.88
C PRO A 45 6.14 13.40 21.09
N CYS A 46 6.87 13.03 22.15
CA CYS A 46 6.27 12.76 23.45
C CYS A 46 5.90 14.09 24.12
N LEU A 47 4.61 14.31 24.39
CA LEU A 47 4.11 15.52 25.05
C LEU A 47 4.12 15.32 26.57
N GLN A 48 4.82 16.19 27.31
CA GLN A 48 4.82 16.20 28.77
C GLN A 48 4.11 17.45 29.31
N VAL A 49 3.20 17.28 30.27
CA VAL A 49 2.51 18.41 30.92
C VAL A 49 2.43 18.18 32.43
N LEU A 50 2.73 19.21 33.21
CA LEU A 50 2.50 19.23 34.66
C LEU A 50 1.04 19.59 34.95
N VAL A 51 0.32 18.70 35.61
CA VAL A 51 -1.10 18.81 35.91
C VAL A 51 -1.29 19.04 37.40
N PRO A 52 -1.87 20.18 37.83
CA PRO A 52 -2.25 20.38 39.23
C PRO A 52 -3.31 19.36 39.67
N GLY A 53 -3.20 18.86 40.91
CA GLY A 53 -4.20 17.95 41.49
C GLY A 53 -5.61 18.54 41.45
N GLY A 54 -6.62 17.70 41.18
CA GLY A 54 -8.02 18.15 41.06
C GLY A 54 -8.39 18.92 39.78
N HIS A 55 -7.45 19.26 38.90
CA HIS A 55 -7.73 20.00 37.65
C HIS A 55 -7.87 19.07 36.44
N ARG A 56 -8.61 19.52 35.42
CA ARG A 56 -8.71 18.88 34.11
C ARG A 56 -7.67 19.44 33.16
N VAL A 57 -6.90 18.57 32.50
CA VAL A 57 -5.97 18.94 31.44
C VAL A 57 -6.30 18.12 30.21
N SER A 58 -6.36 18.80 29.07
CA SER A 58 -6.61 18.20 27.75
C SER A 58 -5.28 18.03 27.02
N LEU A 59 -4.94 16.81 26.66
CA LEU A 59 -3.79 16.51 25.81
C LEU A 59 -4.28 16.33 24.37
N LEU A 60 -3.79 17.19 23.47
CA LEU A 60 -4.13 17.16 22.06
C LEU A 60 -3.21 16.21 21.30
N TYR A 61 -3.74 15.52 20.30
CA TYR A 61 -2.99 14.63 19.41
C TYR A 61 -3.47 14.77 17.97
N GLU A 62 -2.61 14.40 17.03
CA GLU A 62 -2.81 14.59 15.58
C GLU A 62 -3.52 13.41 14.92
N PHE A 63 -3.26 12.17 15.36
CA PHE A 63 -3.86 10.96 14.79
C PHE A 63 -4.34 10.01 15.88
N LEU A 64 -5.55 9.47 15.73
CA LEU A 64 -6.04 8.31 16.48
C LEU A 64 -5.27 7.06 16.06
N VAL A 65 -4.50 6.48 16.98
CA VAL A 65 -3.70 5.27 16.72
C VAL A 65 -3.77 4.29 17.91
N PRO A 66 -3.68 2.96 17.69
CA PRO A 66 -3.95 1.94 18.72
C PRO A 66 -2.93 1.95 19.87
N CYS A 67 -1.71 2.42 19.62
CA CYS A 67 -0.62 2.48 20.60
C CYS A 67 -0.61 3.77 21.43
N LEU A 68 -1.55 4.69 21.21
CA LEU A 68 -1.64 5.95 21.94
C LEU A 68 -2.06 5.70 23.39
N CYS A 69 -1.21 6.11 24.33
CA CYS A 69 -1.41 5.92 25.76
C CYS A 69 -1.11 7.21 26.52
N ILE A 70 -1.79 7.40 27.65
CA ILE A 70 -1.34 8.32 28.70
C ILE A 70 -0.70 7.54 29.82
N GLU A 71 0.39 8.10 30.29
CA GLU A 71 0.99 7.78 31.58
C GLU A 71 0.92 8.98 32.52
N ALA A 72 0.64 8.74 33.80
CA ALA A 72 0.56 9.75 34.84
C ALA A 72 1.39 9.32 36.06
N SER A 73 2.23 10.22 36.60
CA SER A 73 3.08 9.94 37.75
C SER A 73 3.31 11.17 38.64
N TYR A 74 3.54 10.97 39.94
CA TYR A 74 3.90 12.08 40.82
C TYR A 74 5.29 12.64 40.49
N PRO A 75 5.56 13.95 40.65
CA PRO A 75 6.82 14.61 40.29
C PRO A 75 7.95 14.32 41.30
N HIS A 76 8.04 13.09 41.78
CA HIS A 76 9.06 12.59 42.71
C HIS A 76 9.81 11.41 42.07
N HIS A 77 11.06 11.22 42.48
CA HIS A 77 11.87 10.06 42.05
C HIS A 77 11.17 8.76 42.50
N ASP A 78 11.13 7.75 41.62
CA ASP A 78 10.50 6.43 41.84
C ASP A 78 8.99 6.43 42.11
N SER A 79 8.25 7.45 41.67
CA SER A 79 6.80 7.46 41.80
C SER A 79 6.12 6.35 40.97
N LEU A 80 5.11 5.71 41.57
CA LEU A 80 4.24 4.77 40.86
C LEU A 80 3.56 5.47 39.69
N ARG A 81 3.59 4.81 38.53
CA ARG A 81 3.07 5.34 37.28
C ARG A 81 1.81 4.58 36.89
N SER A 82 0.78 5.31 36.51
CA SER A 82 -0.46 4.74 36.00
C SER A 82 -0.53 4.98 34.50
N LYS A 83 -0.73 3.92 33.72
CA LYS A 83 -0.82 3.98 32.26
C LYS A 83 -2.19 3.50 31.77
N ARG A 84 -2.77 4.20 30.81
CA ARG A 84 -4.00 3.82 30.12
C ARG A 84 -3.86 4.05 28.61
N CYS A 85 -4.31 3.08 27.83
CA CYS A 85 -4.29 3.10 26.36
C CYS A 85 -5.72 2.91 25.85
N PRO A 86 -6.51 3.99 25.70
CA PRO A 86 -7.94 3.87 25.45
C PRO A 86 -8.31 3.32 24.06
N PHE A 87 -7.43 3.51 23.07
CA PHE A 87 -7.68 3.13 21.68
C PHE A 87 -7.22 1.72 21.33
N ARG A 88 -6.57 1.02 22.27
CA ARG A 88 -6.03 -0.33 22.04
C ARG A 88 -7.11 -1.33 21.66
N ASP A 89 -8.28 -1.25 22.31
CA ASP A 89 -9.38 -2.21 22.15
C ASP A 89 -10.52 -1.63 21.29
N GLN A 90 -10.30 -0.51 20.62
CA GLN A 90 -11.32 0.20 19.83
C GLN A 90 -10.89 0.38 18.35
N PRO A 91 -10.86 -0.70 17.56
CA PRO A 91 -10.41 -0.66 16.17
C PRO A 91 -11.31 0.14 15.22
N ALA A 92 -12.59 0.31 15.59
CA ALA A 92 -13.54 1.07 14.79
C ALA A 92 -13.28 2.59 14.79
N THR A 93 -12.55 3.10 15.79
CA THR A 93 -12.37 4.55 16.01
C THR A 93 -11.26 5.17 15.17
N TYR A 94 -10.26 4.40 14.75
CA TYR A 94 -9.05 4.96 14.14
C TYR A 94 -8.90 4.72 12.63
N GLY A 95 -9.85 4.09 11.93
CA GLY A 95 -9.66 3.59 10.56
C GLY A 95 -8.91 4.53 9.59
N PRO A 96 -9.48 5.69 9.18
CA PRO A 96 -8.80 6.62 8.27
C PRO A 96 -7.56 7.30 8.86
N GLU A 97 -7.58 7.62 10.15
CA GLU A 97 -6.48 8.31 10.84
C GLU A 97 -5.25 7.42 11.06
N LEU A 98 -5.47 6.12 11.20
CA LEU A 98 -4.42 5.12 11.29
C LEU A 98 -3.51 5.20 10.07
N TRP A 99 -4.09 5.08 8.87
CA TRP A 99 -3.32 5.09 7.63
C TRP A 99 -2.75 6.47 7.32
N SER A 100 -3.41 7.55 7.75
CA SER A 100 -2.87 8.91 7.65
C SER A 100 -1.60 9.10 8.48
N SER A 101 -1.43 8.35 9.57
CA SER A 101 -0.23 8.36 10.42
C SER A 101 0.92 7.49 9.88
N VAL A 102 0.68 6.76 8.79
CA VAL A 102 1.60 5.78 8.19
C VAL A 102 2.26 6.38 6.96
N ARG A 103 3.56 6.14 6.80
CA ARG A 103 4.31 6.48 5.59
C ARG A 103 4.72 5.21 4.87
N PHE A 104 4.53 5.22 3.56
CA PHE A 104 4.92 4.12 2.68
C PHE A 104 6.13 4.54 1.85
N HIS A 105 7.15 3.68 1.81
CA HIS A 105 8.32 3.88 0.99
C HIS A 105 8.42 2.77 -0.05
N ASP A 106 8.34 3.15 -1.33
CA ASP A 106 8.37 2.24 -2.46
C ASP A 106 9.82 1.86 -2.82
N TYR A 107 10.12 0.56 -2.78
CA TYR A 107 11.39 -0.05 -3.20
C TYR A 107 11.17 -1.10 -4.30
N SER A 108 10.03 -1.06 -4.97
CA SER A 108 9.68 -1.97 -6.06
C SER A 108 10.71 -1.88 -7.19
N ALA A 109 11.09 -3.03 -7.73
CA ALA A 109 12.15 -3.14 -8.72
C ALA A 109 11.72 -4.06 -9.87
N SER A 110 11.31 -3.46 -10.99
CA SER A 110 10.90 -4.19 -12.21
C SER A 110 11.99 -5.14 -12.71
N ARG A 111 13.28 -4.77 -12.57
CA ARG A 111 14.43 -5.63 -12.93
C ARG A 111 14.53 -6.91 -12.11
N LYS A 112 13.99 -6.91 -10.88
CA LYS A 112 13.94 -8.07 -9.99
C LYS A 112 12.61 -8.81 -10.08
N ASN A 113 11.66 -8.31 -10.89
CA ASN A 113 10.27 -8.78 -10.91
C ASN A 113 9.65 -8.82 -9.50
N GLN A 114 9.94 -7.79 -8.69
CA GLN A 114 9.59 -7.75 -7.28
C GLN A 114 8.93 -6.42 -6.94
N MET A 115 7.79 -6.49 -6.27
CA MET A 115 7.11 -5.34 -5.68
C MET A 115 7.43 -5.30 -4.18
N ALA A 116 7.86 -4.14 -3.69
CA ALA A 116 8.35 -4.01 -2.33
C ALA A 116 8.01 -2.64 -1.73
N MET A 117 7.46 -2.65 -0.50
CA MET A 117 7.16 -1.42 0.24
C MET A 117 7.61 -1.56 1.70
N VAL A 118 8.21 -0.49 2.21
CA VAL A 118 8.56 -0.37 3.64
C VAL A 118 7.51 0.49 4.33
N LEU A 119 7.00 -0.02 5.44
CA LEU A 119 6.03 0.65 6.29
C LEU A 119 6.73 1.42 7.41
N SER A 120 6.40 2.69 7.58
CA SER A 120 6.86 3.50 8.70
C SER A 120 5.68 4.11 9.42
N ALA A 121 5.38 3.61 10.62
CA ALA A 121 4.20 3.97 11.39
C ALA A 121 4.57 4.43 12.81
N SER A 122 3.71 5.25 13.41
CA SER A 122 3.88 5.69 14.81
C SER A 122 3.63 4.58 15.83
N CYS A 123 3.01 3.47 15.40
CA CYS A 123 2.76 2.26 16.16
C CYS A 123 3.46 1.06 15.49
N PRO A 124 3.87 0.02 16.24
CA PRO A 124 4.34 -1.25 15.68
C PRO A 124 3.14 -2.04 15.13
N LEU A 125 2.72 -1.73 13.91
CA LEU A 125 1.61 -2.39 13.21
C LEU A 125 2.17 -3.48 12.31
N HIS A 126 1.46 -4.59 12.19
CA HIS A 126 1.77 -5.64 11.21
C HIS A 126 0.53 -5.91 10.34
N PRO A 127 0.16 -4.98 9.44
CA PRO A 127 -0.93 -5.22 8.50
C PRO A 127 -0.62 -6.39 7.56
N GLN A 128 -1.66 -7.04 7.04
CA GLN A 128 -1.53 -7.97 5.92
C GLN A 128 -1.54 -7.19 4.61
N ALA A 129 -0.62 -7.47 3.71
CA ALA A 129 -0.54 -6.86 2.38
C ALA A 129 -0.91 -7.87 1.28
N THR A 130 -1.77 -7.46 0.35
CA THR A 130 -2.23 -8.25 -0.81
C THR A 130 -2.22 -7.38 -2.07
N LEU A 131 -2.13 -7.95 -3.26
CA LEU A 131 -2.22 -7.16 -4.50
C LEU A 131 -3.67 -6.89 -4.90
N CYS A 132 -3.89 -5.72 -5.49
CA CYS A 132 -5.15 -5.36 -6.13
C CYS A 132 -4.91 -4.53 -7.41
N TRP A 133 -5.88 -4.58 -8.34
CA TRP A 133 -5.87 -3.81 -9.57
C TRP A 133 -6.71 -2.55 -9.44
N ARG A 134 -6.11 -1.40 -9.72
CA ARG A 134 -6.79 -0.10 -9.75
C ARG A 134 -7.11 0.30 -11.20
N GLU A 135 -8.40 0.46 -11.50
CA GLU A 135 -8.88 0.66 -12.88
C GLU A 135 -8.48 2.02 -13.48
N MET A 136 -8.46 3.08 -12.66
CA MET A 136 -7.96 4.41 -13.04
C MET A 136 -7.11 5.01 -11.93
N ALA A 137 -6.18 5.92 -12.26
CA ALA A 137 -5.27 6.53 -11.28
C ALA A 137 -5.97 7.42 -10.22
N ALA A 138 -7.29 7.62 -10.30
CA ALA A 138 -8.06 8.39 -9.32
C ALA A 138 -8.24 7.62 -8.00
N GLU A 139 -8.07 8.31 -6.88
CA GLU A 139 -8.06 7.74 -5.51
C GLU A 139 -9.41 7.13 -5.08
N THR A 140 -10.53 7.52 -5.71
CA THR A 140 -11.87 7.10 -5.31
C THR A 140 -12.38 5.84 -6.01
N VAL A 141 -11.58 5.26 -6.92
CA VAL A 141 -11.99 4.09 -7.70
C VAL A 141 -11.68 2.81 -6.91
N PRO A 142 -12.62 1.84 -6.82
CA PRO A 142 -12.40 0.60 -6.11
C PRO A 142 -11.22 -0.20 -6.68
N CYS A 143 -10.41 -0.79 -5.80
CA CYS A 143 -9.33 -1.69 -6.18
C CYS A 143 -9.84 -3.14 -6.18
N HIS A 144 -9.67 -3.84 -7.29
CA HIS A 144 -10.12 -5.23 -7.43
C HIS A 144 -9.07 -6.22 -6.93
N ASP A 145 -9.46 -7.06 -5.97
CA ASP A 145 -8.53 -7.98 -5.32
C ASP A 145 -7.97 -9.04 -6.25
N ILE A 146 -6.68 -9.34 -6.08
CA ILE A 146 -6.01 -10.44 -6.75
C ILE A 146 -5.86 -11.59 -5.77
N PRO A 147 -6.43 -12.77 -6.03
CA PRO A 147 -6.29 -13.91 -5.14
C PRO A 147 -4.84 -14.42 -5.08
N ASN A 148 -4.47 -15.03 -3.96
CA ASN A 148 -3.16 -15.67 -3.75
C ASN A 148 -1.95 -14.73 -3.93
N SER A 149 -2.12 -13.46 -3.58
CA SER A 149 -1.14 -12.38 -3.76
C SER A 149 -0.62 -11.81 -2.42
N THR A 150 -0.73 -12.57 -1.33
CA THR A 150 -0.27 -12.13 -0.01
C THR A 150 1.26 -11.96 -0.02
N ALA A 151 1.73 -10.77 0.35
CA ALA A 151 3.15 -10.46 0.46
C ALA A 151 3.76 -11.09 1.72
N SER A 152 5.05 -11.42 1.67
CA SER A 152 5.84 -11.70 2.87
C SER A 152 6.14 -10.41 3.62
N GLU A 153 6.11 -10.48 4.94
CA GLU A 153 6.46 -9.38 5.84
C GLU A 153 7.69 -9.78 6.67
N GLU A 154 8.72 -8.94 6.64
CA GLU A 154 9.92 -9.07 7.47
C GLU A 154 10.35 -7.67 7.90
N GLU A 155 10.37 -7.41 9.21
CA GLU A 155 10.81 -6.12 9.77
C GLU A 155 10.12 -4.90 9.13
N GLN A 156 8.79 -4.93 8.95
CA GLN A 156 8.02 -3.86 8.27
C GLN A 156 8.29 -3.71 6.77
N VAL A 157 9.07 -4.63 6.17
CA VAL A 157 9.30 -4.70 4.73
C VAL A 157 8.36 -5.73 4.13
N TYR A 158 7.49 -5.26 3.23
CA TYR A 158 6.52 -6.08 2.51
C TYR A 158 7.03 -6.37 1.12
N THR A 159 7.21 -7.64 0.78
CA THR A 159 7.78 -8.07 -0.50
C THR A 159 6.91 -9.11 -1.19
N LEU A 160 6.81 -8.99 -2.51
CA LEU A 160 6.17 -9.99 -3.35
C LEU A 160 6.92 -10.15 -4.67
N ASP A 161 7.32 -11.39 -4.95
CA ASP A 161 8.08 -11.76 -6.13
C ASP A 161 7.18 -12.15 -7.31
N LYS A 162 7.80 -12.24 -8.50
CA LYS A 162 7.15 -12.59 -9.76
C LYS A 162 6.01 -11.62 -10.11
N VAL A 163 6.27 -10.33 -9.91
CA VAL A 163 5.35 -9.22 -10.18
C VAL A 163 5.87 -8.39 -11.36
N ASP A 164 5.01 -8.12 -12.34
CA ASP A 164 5.21 -7.03 -13.30
C ASP A 164 4.78 -5.72 -12.65
N VAL A 165 5.74 -4.95 -12.15
CA VAL A 165 5.47 -3.69 -11.44
C VAL A 165 4.76 -2.73 -12.39
N HIS A 166 3.59 -2.23 -11.99
CA HIS A 166 2.73 -1.38 -12.81
C HIS A 166 2.04 -0.30 -11.95
N PRO A 167 1.82 0.94 -12.42
CA PRO A 167 1.15 2.02 -11.67
C PRO A 167 -0.29 1.73 -11.18
N GLN A 168 -0.89 0.67 -11.71
CA GLN A 168 -2.25 0.21 -11.41
C GLN A 168 -2.26 -1.12 -10.64
N LEU A 169 -1.08 -1.71 -10.41
CA LEU A 169 -0.93 -2.85 -9.53
C LEU A 169 -0.47 -2.31 -8.18
N CYS A 170 -1.33 -2.43 -7.16
CA CYS A 170 -1.13 -1.76 -5.88
C CYS A 170 -1.10 -2.78 -4.75
N PHE A 171 -0.49 -2.43 -3.63
CA PHE A 171 -0.68 -3.16 -2.38
C PHE A 171 -1.92 -2.64 -1.66
N ARG A 172 -2.77 -3.56 -1.23
CA ARG A 172 -3.82 -3.34 -0.24
C ARG A 172 -3.32 -3.84 1.11
N PHE A 173 -3.05 -2.90 2.00
CA PHE A 173 -2.75 -3.15 3.41
C PHE A 173 -4.06 -3.27 4.18
N SER A 174 -4.13 -4.24 5.08
CA SER A 174 -5.32 -4.52 5.89
C SER A 174 -4.92 -4.74 7.34
N TYR A 175 -5.59 -4.03 8.25
CA TYR A 175 -5.37 -4.11 9.68
C TYR A 175 -6.71 -4.02 10.42
N GLY A 176 -7.12 -5.13 11.04
CA GLY A 176 -8.46 -5.25 11.62
C GLY A 176 -9.54 -5.05 10.56
N ASN A 177 -10.44 -4.09 10.79
CA ASN A 177 -11.55 -3.76 9.89
C ASN A 177 -11.24 -2.59 8.94
N SER A 178 -9.98 -2.16 8.86
CA SER A 178 -9.56 -1.05 8.03
C SER A 178 -8.56 -1.52 6.97
N SER A 179 -8.55 -0.83 5.85
CA SER A 179 -7.62 -1.09 4.75
C SER A 179 -7.19 0.22 4.09
N HIS A 180 -6.01 0.17 3.48
CA HIS A 180 -5.43 1.25 2.69
C HIS A 180 -4.79 0.68 1.44
N VAL A 181 -4.91 1.41 0.32
CA VAL A 181 -4.32 1.01 -0.95
C VAL A 181 -3.18 1.96 -1.26
N GLU A 182 -1.99 1.40 -1.41
CA GLU A 182 -0.79 2.12 -1.80
C GLU A 182 -0.26 1.57 -3.12
N CYS A 183 0.00 2.47 -4.07
CA CYS A 183 0.45 2.09 -5.41
C CYS A 183 1.89 2.57 -5.63
N PRO A 184 2.67 1.87 -6.48
CA PRO A 184 4.01 2.32 -6.81
C PRO A 184 4.01 3.76 -7.32
N HIS A 185 4.78 4.64 -6.67
CA HIS A 185 4.87 6.05 -7.06
C HIS A 185 5.70 6.22 -8.32
N ARG A 186 6.58 5.26 -8.62
CA ARG A 186 7.44 5.29 -9.81
C ARG A 186 6.77 4.53 -10.95
N PRO A 187 6.42 5.20 -12.05
CA PRO A 187 5.78 4.57 -13.19
C PRO A 187 6.80 3.91 -14.14
N GLU A 188 7.90 3.35 -13.65
CA GLU A 188 8.90 2.73 -14.51
C GLU A 188 8.35 1.44 -15.15
N THR A 189 7.59 1.62 -16.23
CA THR A 189 7.23 0.55 -17.15
C THR A 189 8.49 0.20 -17.92
N THR A 190 9.08 -0.95 -17.59
CA THR A 190 10.29 -1.45 -18.25
C THR A 190 10.03 -1.99 -19.64
N TRP A 191 8.78 -2.00 -20.09
CA TRP A 191 8.39 -2.45 -21.41
C TRP A 191 7.20 -1.65 -21.95
N ASN A 192 7.10 -1.58 -23.27
CA ASN A 192 5.94 -1.07 -23.97
C ASN A 192 5.57 -2.00 -25.13
N VAL A 193 4.37 -1.78 -25.66
CA VAL A 193 3.89 -2.53 -26.82
C VAL A 193 3.09 -1.60 -27.73
N SER A 194 3.25 -1.79 -29.03
CA SER A 194 2.44 -1.16 -30.07
C SER A 194 1.94 -2.22 -31.04
N VAL A 195 0.76 -2.00 -31.62
CA VAL A 195 0.17 -2.88 -32.62
C VAL A 195 0.16 -2.17 -33.97
N SER A 196 0.48 -2.92 -35.02
CA SER A 196 0.43 -2.44 -36.41
C SER A 196 -0.12 -3.53 -37.31
N VAL A 197 -0.75 -3.13 -38.41
CA VAL A 197 -1.28 -4.06 -39.41
C VAL A 197 -0.24 -4.24 -40.51
N TRP A 198 0.09 -5.49 -40.84
CA TRP A 198 1.01 -5.82 -41.94
C TRP A 198 0.42 -6.95 -42.79
N GLY A 199 -0.17 -6.60 -43.94
CA GLY A 199 -0.89 -7.55 -44.78
C GLY A 199 -2.11 -8.15 -44.06
N LEU A 200 -2.16 -9.49 -43.95
CA LEU A 200 -3.19 -10.24 -43.20
C LEU A 200 -2.73 -10.62 -41.78
N GLN A 201 -1.75 -9.91 -41.22
CA GLN A 201 -1.20 -10.19 -39.90
C GLN A 201 -1.19 -8.95 -39.02
N LEU A 202 -1.41 -9.18 -37.73
CA LEU A 202 -1.16 -8.21 -36.68
C LEU A 202 0.29 -8.35 -36.22
N ARG A 203 1.05 -7.25 -36.32
CA ARG A 203 2.42 -7.16 -35.83
C ARG A 203 2.43 -6.38 -34.53
N LEU A 204 2.69 -7.09 -33.44
CA LEU A 204 2.99 -6.49 -32.15
C LEU A 204 4.48 -6.17 -32.08
N ARG A 205 4.80 -4.92 -31.79
CA ARG A 205 6.16 -4.45 -31.55
C ARG A 205 6.31 -4.18 -30.06
N LEU A 206 7.09 -5.03 -29.40
CA LEU A 206 7.36 -4.96 -27.96
C LEU A 206 8.77 -4.41 -27.75
N ILE A 207 8.94 -3.40 -26.90
CA ILE A 207 10.25 -2.87 -26.55
C ILE A 207 10.43 -3.07 -25.05
N SER A 208 11.46 -3.82 -24.66
CA SER A 208 11.74 -4.10 -23.24
C SER A 208 13.15 -3.67 -22.86
N SER A 209 13.28 -2.97 -21.74
CA SER A 209 14.56 -2.59 -21.13
C SER A 209 15.12 -3.66 -20.17
N ILE A 210 14.40 -4.77 -20.01
CA ILE A 210 14.78 -5.92 -19.18
C ILE A 210 14.57 -7.24 -19.95
N PRO A 211 15.32 -8.31 -19.62
CA PRO A 211 15.00 -9.64 -20.12
C PRO A 211 13.60 -10.07 -19.66
N ALA A 212 12.73 -10.39 -20.61
CA ALA A 212 11.34 -10.77 -20.34
C ALA A 212 10.81 -11.74 -21.41
N ALA A 213 9.76 -12.46 -21.06
CA ALA A 213 8.94 -13.23 -21.98
C ALA A 213 7.55 -12.61 -22.07
N PHE A 214 7.02 -12.51 -23.28
CA PHE A 214 5.72 -11.92 -23.53
C PHE A 214 4.83 -12.94 -24.22
N SER A 215 3.57 -12.95 -23.82
CA SER A 215 2.53 -13.71 -24.49
C SER A 215 1.44 -12.77 -24.98
N ALA A 216 0.87 -13.13 -26.13
CA ALA A 216 -0.22 -12.42 -26.76
C ALA A 216 -1.27 -13.38 -27.30
N ALA A 217 -2.52 -12.94 -27.26
CA ALA A 217 -3.68 -13.72 -27.68
C ALA A 217 -4.76 -12.80 -28.22
N LEU A 218 -5.58 -13.30 -29.14
CA LEU A 218 -6.78 -12.57 -29.54
C LEU A 218 -7.74 -12.45 -28.34
N CYS A 219 -8.39 -11.30 -28.23
CA CYS A 219 -9.38 -11.04 -27.21
C CYS A 219 -10.73 -11.63 -27.60
N GLN A 220 -11.26 -12.53 -26.79
CA GLN A 220 -12.65 -12.96 -26.86
C GLN A 220 -13.44 -12.33 -25.71
N HIS A 221 -14.50 -11.59 -26.04
CA HIS A 221 -15.39 -11.03 -25.02
C HIS A 221 -16.28 -12.13 -24.44
N ARG A 222 -16.16 -12.37 -23.14
CA ARG A 222 -17.07 -13.22 -22.34
C ARG A 222 -17.52 -12.44 -21.12
N ASP A 223 -18.84 -12.37 -20.91
CA ASP A 223 -19.44 -11.73 -19.73
C ASP A 223 -18.94 -10.29 -19.45
N GLY A 224 -18.64 -9.53 -20.51
CA GLY A 224 -18.13 -8.16 -20.39
C GLY A 224 -16.64 -8.04 -20.07
N GLN A 225 -15.91 -9.14 -19.93
CA GLN A 225 -14.45 -9.17 -19.78
C GLN A 225 -13.78 -9.78 -21.01
N CYS A 226 -12.60 -9.26 -21.32
CA CYS A 226 -11.77 -9.74 -22.41
C CYS A 226 -10.86 -10.86 -21.90
N GLU A 227 -11.08 -12.09 -22.39
CA GLU A 227 -10.24 -13.25 -22.07
C GLU A 227 -9.40 -13.68 -23.30
N PRO A 228 -8.21 -14.27 -23.08
CA PRO A 228 -7.32 -14.66 -24.16
C PRO A 228 -7.81 -15.94 -24.85
N GLU A 229 -7.96 -15.87 -26.17
CA GLU A 229 -8.34 -16.99 -27.02
C GLU A 229 -7.11 -17.78 -27.51
N SER A 230 -7.25 -19.10 -27.66
CA SER A 230 -6.20 -19.95 -28.23
C SER A 230 -6.09 -19.76 -29.75
N PRO A 231 -4.88 -19.81 -30.35
CA PRO A 231 -3.61 -20.15 -29.71
C PRO A 231 -2.92 -18.95 -29.04
N LEU A 232 -2.14 -19.23 -28.00
CA LEU A 232 -1.26 -18.26 -27.37
C LEU A 232 0.04 -18.12 -28.17
N TYR A 233 0.40 -16.90 -28.51
CA TYR A 233 1.66 -16.58 -29.17
C TYR A 233 2.65 -16.06 -28.13
N THR A 234 3.84 -16.66 -28.05
CA THR A 234 4.84 -16.28 -27.06
C THR A 234 6.14 -15.90 -27.75
N VAL A 235 6.77 -14.83 -27.27
CA VAL A 235 8.12 -14.43 -27.65
C VAL A 235 8.93 -14.25 -26.38
N THR A 236 10.14 -14.82 -26.38
CA THR A 236 11.07 -14.67 -25.27
C THR A 236 12.31 -13.98 -25.78
N GLN A 237 12.83 -13.03 -25.01
CA GLN A 237 14.11 -12.41 -25.34
C GLN A 237 15.23 -13.47 -25.33
N PRO A 238 16.04 -13.61 -26.40
CA PRO A 238 17.15 -14.54 -26.42
C PRO A 238 18.20 -14.21 -25.37
N GLU A 239 18.76 -15.22 -24.71
CA GLU A 239 19.84 -15.04 -23.73
C GLU A 239 21.05 -14.31 -24.36
N GLY A 240 21.59 -13.32 -23.65
CA GLY A 240 22.74 -12.53 -24.09
C GLY A 240 22.43 -11.45 -25.14
N SER A 241 21.18 -11.33 -25.60
CA SER A 241 20.76 -10.22 -26.45
C SER A 241 20.52 -8.94 -25.63
N VAL A 242 20.84 -7.79 -26.20
CA VAL A 242 20.59 -6.49 -25.57
C VAL A 242 19.06 -6.33 -25.41
N PRO A 243 18.56 -5.89 -24.23
CA PRO A 243 17.17 -5.47 -24.07
C PRO A 243 16.73 -4.61 -25.25
N GLY A 244 15.69 -5.02 -25.97
CA GLY A 244 15.44 -4.53 -27.32
C GLY A 244 14.05 -4.83 -27.84
N GLU A 245 13.91 -4.71 -29.15
CA GLU A 245 12.64 -4.88 -29.85
C GLU A 245 12.36 -6.36 -30.18
N LEU A 246 11.18 -6.83 -29.81
CA LEU A 246 10.64 -8.13 -30.16
C LEU A 246 9.40 -7.94 -31.03
N ALA A 247 9.18 -8.86 -31.96
CA ALA A 247 8.00 -8.85 -32.81
C ALA A 247 7.22 -10.16 -32.67
N LEU A 248 5.90 -10.04 -32.47
CA LEU A 248 4.96 -11.14 -32.57
C LEU A 248 4.03 -10.91 -33.76
N LEU A 249 3.85 -11.95 -34.58
CA LEU A 249 2.97 -11.95 -35.74
C LEU A 249 1.78 -12.85 -35.44
N LEU A 250 0.59 -12.26 -35.35
CA LEU A 250 -0.67 -12.97 -35.13
C LEU A 250 -1.50 -12.93 -36.44
N PRO A 251 -2.22 -14.01 -36.78
CA PRO A 251 -3.13 -13.99 -37.92
C PRO A 251 -4.27 -13.02 -37.63
N MET A 252 -4.56 -12.14 -38.58
CA MET A 252 -5.70 -11.23 -38.48
C MET A 252 -6.96 -12.01 -38.85
N GLN A 253 -7.81 -12.29 -37.86
CA GLN A 253 -9.01 -13.11 -38.06
C GLN A 253 -10.27 -12.26 -38.27
N VAL A 254 -10.30 -10.99 -37.83
CA VAL A 254 -11.40 -10.02 -38.06
C VAL A 254 -10.86 -8.57 -38.05
N LEU A 255 -11.43 -7.68 -38.87
CA LEU A 255 -11.32 -6.22 -38.62
C LEU A 255 -12.01 -5.91 -37.27
N GLY A 256 -11.39 -5.09 -36.43
CA GLY A 256 -11.88 -4.81 -35.07
C GLY A 256 -11.49 -5.84 -33.99
N SER A 257 -10.66 -6.85 -34.30
CA SER A 257 -10.10 -7.74 -33.28
C SER A 257 -9.07 -7.03 -32.42
N CYS A 258 -9.25 -7.08 -31.10
CA CYS A 258 -8.26 -6.61 -30.12
C CYS A 258 -7.37 -7.77 -29.67
N VAL A 259 -6.17 -7.43 -29.19
CA VAL A 259 -5.15 -8.37 -28.74
C VAL A 259 -4.82 -8.08 -27.28
N LEU A 260 -4.82 -9.12 -26.46
CA LEU A 260 -4.27 -9.05 -25.10
C LEU A 260 -2.78 -9.35 -25.14
N VAL A 261 -1.99 -8.54 -24.45
CA VAL A 261 -0.54 -8.71 -24.33
C VAL A 261 -0.13 -8.58 -22.87
N TRP A 262 0.71 -9.50 -22.39
CA TRP A 262 1.22 -9.48 -21.02
C TRP A 262 2.60 -10.13 -20.93
N ARG A 263 3.31 -9.86 -19.84
CA ARG A 263 4.51 -10.60 -19.48
C ARG A 263 4.17 -11.97 -18.91
N SER A 264 4.71 -13.00 -19.52
CA SER A 264 4.44 -14.41 -19.16
C SER A 264 5.54 -15.06 -18.32
N ASP A 265 6.66 -14.38 -18.10
CA ASP A 265 7.76 -14.82 -17.22
C ASP A 265 7.50 -14.55 -15.72
N VAL A 266 6.40 -13.86 -15.41
CA VAL A 266 5.99 -13.47 -14.06
C VAL A 266 4.57 -13.96 -13.76
N ARG A 267 4.22 -14.03 -12.48
CA ARG A 267 2.92 -14.56 -12.01
C ARG A 267 1.82 -13.49 -12.02
N PHE A 268 2.18 -12.27 -11.63
CA PHE A 268 1.24 -11.16 -11.52
C PHE A 268 1.58 -10.12 -12.58
N ALA A 269 0.95 -10.22 -13.74
CA ALA A 269 1.12 -9.29 -14.84
C ALA A 269 -0.21 -8.66 -15.24
N ARG A 270 -0.17 -7.39 -15.63
CA ARG A 270 -1.33 -6.72 -16.21
C ARG A 270 -1.47 -7.15 -17.67
N LYS A 271 -2.66 -7.61 -18.05
CA LYS A 271 -3.00 -7.81 -19.47
C LYS A 271 -3.38 -6.46 -20.08
N GLN A 272 -2.66 -6.05 -21.12
CA GLN A 272 -2.95 -4.83 -21.89
C GLN A 272 -3.76 -5.20 -23.13
N LEU A 273 -4.88 -4.51 -23.36
CA LEU A 273 -5.71 -4.67 -24.54
C LEU A 273 -5.29 -3.66 -25.62
N LEU A 274 -5.01 -4.13 -26.83
CA LEU A 274 -4.61 -3.32 -27.97
C LEU A 274 -5.54 -3.58 -29.15
N CYS A 275 -6.14 -2.52 -29.69
CA CYS A 275 -7.02 -2.59 -30.86
C CYS A 275 -6.39 -1.76 -32.00
N PRO A 276 -6.24 -2.31 -33.23
CA PRO A 276 -5.58 -1.62 -34.34
C PRO A 276 -6.34 -0.37 -34.82
N ASP A 277 -7.66 -0.40 -34.72
CA ASP A 277 -8.55 0.71 -35.01
C ASP A 277 -8.93 1.36 -33.68
N GLY A 278 -8.20 2.42 -33.32
CA GLY A 278 -8.48 3.16 -32.11
C GLY A 278 -9.85 3.84 -32.21
N GLU A 279 -10.87 3.26 -31.58
CA GLU A 279 -11.98 3.91 -30.88
C GLU A 279 -13.09 2.88 -30.60
N TRP A 280 -13.20 2.48 -29.33
CA TRP A 280 -14.53 2.29 -28.75
C TRP A 280 -14.60 3.20 -27.52
N GLY A 281 -14.93 4.46 -27.77
CA GLY A 281 -15.40 5.36 -26.71
C GLY A 281 -16.89 5.15 -26.51
N SER A 282 -17.32 4.96 -25.26
CA SER A 282 -18.54 5.50 -24.62
C SER A 282 -18.65 4.91 -23.22
#